data_AF-A0A1W2D129-F1
#
_entry.id   AF-A0A1W2D129-F1
#
_cell.length_a   1.000
_cell.length_b   1.000
_cell.length_c   1.000
_cell.angle_alpha   90.00
_cell.angle_beta   90.00
_cell.angle_gamma   90.00
#
_symmetry.space_group_name_H-M   'P 1'
#
loop_
_entity.id
_entity.type
_entity.pdbx_description
1 polymer ?
#
loop_
_entity_poly.entity_id
_entity_poly.type
_entity_poly.pdbx_seq_one_letter_code
_entity_poly.pdbx_strand_id
1 'polypeptide(L)'
;MIFKPLKTPMLLTIPVLAAVCLLTGCSFAGENSAAPSDTNTVPPESSAIVSDSLPEQKTEPPVSILLEDVFGFTDKDGRRLIVPIQDGEIQADRLSKAVGESGNLVTVKFTGVQERSQNDNGRFTADNFGNIKGYLFDITEG
;
A
#
# COMPACT_ATOMS: atom_id res chain seq x y z
N MET A 1 -54.18 -15.66 -5.30
CA MET A 1 -53.45 -15.14 -4.10
C MET A 1 -53.66 -13.64 -4.03
N ILE A 2 -53.71 -13.04 -2.84
CA ILE A 2 -54.13 -11.64 -2.64
C ILE A 2 -52.90 -10.75 -2.45
N PHE A 3 -52.71 -9.76 -3.32
CA PHE A 3 -51.67 -8.74 -3.15
C PHE A 3 -52.09 -7.71 -2.08
N LYS A 4 -51.20 -7.43 -1.12
CA LYS A 4 -51.39 -6.34 -0.15
C LYS A 4 -50.99 -5.00 -0.79
N PRO A 5 -51.68 -3.89 -0.49
CA PRO A 5 -51.33 -2.57 -1.03
C PRO A 5 -49.97 -2.07 -0.51
N LEU A 6 -49.31 -1.26 -1.34
CA LEU A 6 -47.95 -0.78 -1.11
C LEU A 6 -47.90 0.31 -0.03
N LYS A 7 -46.87 0.27 0.82
CA LYS A 7 -46.70 1.19 1.96
C LYS A 7 -45.96 2.46 1.52
N THR A 8 -46.60 3.63 1.61
CA THR A 8 -46.00 4.91 1.21
C THR A 8 -44.90 5.36 2.18
N PRO A 9 -43.74 5.82 1.69
CA PRO A 9 -42.76 6.50 2.53
C PRO A 9 -43.20 7.93 2.81
N MET A 10 -43.06 8.34 4.07
CA MET A 10 -43.35 9.69 4.57
C MET A 10 -42.22 10.65 4.15
N LEU A 11 -42.55 11.76 3.47
CA LEU A 11 -41.54 12.81 3.23
C LEU A 11 -41.15 13.44 4.57
N LEU A 12 -39.85 13.41 4.88
CA LEU A 12 -39.27 14.07 6.05
C LEU A 12 -38.30 15.17 5.58
N THR A 13 -38.79 16.40 5.50
CA THR A 13 -37.97 17.58 5.19
C THR A 13 -37.28 18.09 6.45
N ILE A 14 -35.94 18.07 6.47
CA ILE A 14 -35.10 18.67 7.51
C ILE A 14 -34.06 19.57 6.80
N PRO A 15 -33.82 20.82 7.28
CA PRO A 15 -33.16 21.85 6.47
C PRO A 15 -31.64 21.71 6.39
N VAL A 16 -31.09 22.24 5.29
CA VAL A 16 -29.65 22.52 5.14
C VAL A 16 -29.27 23.66 6.09
N LEU A 17 -28.27 23.42 6.95
CA LEU A 17 -27.58 24.47 7.71
C LEU A 17 -26.09 24.40 7.41
N ALA A 18 -25.61 25.31 6.56
CA ALA A 18 -24.20 25.40 6.21
C ALA A 18 -23.43 26.18 7.30
N ALA A 19 -22.37 25.59 7.84
CA ALA A 19 -21.44 26.23 8.76
C ALA A 19 -20.02 26.20 8.17
N VAL A 20 -19.63 27.27 7.48
CA VAL A 20 -18.28 27.44 6.94
C VAL A 20 -17.37 27.95 8.06
N CYS A 21 -16.35 27.18 8.42
CA CYS A 21 -15.26 27.63 9.29
C CYS A 21 -13.93 27.57 8.53
N LEU A 22 -13.47 28.73 8.04
CA LEU A 22 -12.15 28.92 7.49
C LEU A 22 -11.15 29.08 8.64
N LEU A 23 -10.18 28.18 8.76
CA LEU A 23 -9.00 28.38 9.61
C LEU A 23 -7.73 27.97 8.85
N THR A 24 -6.95 29.00 8.49
CA THR A 24 -5.61 28.88 7.92
C THR A 24 -4.58 28.60 9.02
N GLY A 25 -3.65 27.67 8.78
CA GLY A 25 -2.47 27.45 9.61
C GLY A 25 -1.25 27.27 8.72
N CYS A 26 -0.26 28.15 8.86
CA CYS A 26 0.89 28.20 7.94
C CYS A 26 2.11 27.44 8.47
N SER A 27 2.89 26.94 7.51
CA SER A 27 4.33 26.61 7.50
C SER A 27 5.12 26.66 8.81
N PHE A 28 5.86 25.57 9.06
CA PHE A 28 7.19 25.68 9.66
C PHE A 28 8.22 25.12 8.68
N ALA A 29 9.16 25.95 8.25
CA ALA A 29 10.30 25.52 7.43
C ALA A 29 11.46 25.15 8.36
N GLY A 30 11.90 23.89 8.30
CA GLY A 30 13.00 23.35 9.11
C GLY A 30 14.21 22.99 8.26
N GLU A 31 14.80 23.98 7.60
CA GLU A 31 15.99 23.79 6.77
C GLU A 31 17.24 23.74 7.66
N ASN A 32 17.96 22.62 7.65
CA ASN A 32 19.25 22.48 8.33
C ASN A 32 20.19 21.65 7.45
N SER A 33 21.03 22.34 6.68
CA SER A 33 22.04 21.73 5.81
C SER A 33 23.34 21.50 6.58
N ALA A 34 23.93 20.31 6.46
CA ALA A 34 25.21 19.98 7.07
C ALA A 34 26.05 19.03 6.20
N ALA A 35 27.25 19.50 5.85
CA ALA A 35 28.35 18.80 5.18
C ALA A 35 29.65 19.54 5.59
N PRO A 36 30.87 19.03 5.32
CA PRO A 36 31.22 17.82 4.56
C PRO A 36 32.24 16.90 5.28
N SER A 37 32.77 15.91 4.53
CA SER A 37 34.14 15.34 4.60
C SER A 37 34.74 14.85 5.94
N ASP A 38 35.37 13.66 5.91
CA ASP A 38 36.84 13.67 5.70
C ASP A 38 37.44 12.37 5.11
N THR A 39 38.67 12.47 4.63
CA THR A 39 39.42 11.43 3.87
C THR A 39 40.35 10.61 4.78
N ASN A 40 40.67 9.36 4.44
CA ASN A 40 41.84 8.67 5.00
C ASN A 40 42.54 7.70 4.02
N THR A 41 43.83 7.41 4.26
CA THR A 41 44.82 7.16 3.18
C THR A 41 46.15 6.59 3.73
N VAL A 42 46.75 5.46 3.29
CA VAL A 42 46.25 4.36 2.42
C VAL A 42 46.61 2.95 3.05
N PRO A 43 47.49 2.01 2.55
CA PRO A 43 47.69 0.68 3.18
C PRO A 43 49.03 0.57 3.97
N PRO A 44 49.48 -0.64 4.43
CA PRO A 44 50.18 -1.58 3.52
C PRO A 44 49.83 -3.08 3.65
N GLU A 45 49.92 -3.76 2.50
CA GLU A 45 50.47 -5.10 2.22
C GLU A 45 50.90 -6.03 3.40
N SER A 46 50.43 -7.29 3.41
CA SER A 46 51.29 -8.51 3.36
C SER A 46 50.55 -9.86 3.46
N SER A 47 50.99 -10.84 2.63
CA SER A 47 51.04 -12.30 2.90
C SER A 47 49.80 -13.21 2.86
N ALA A 48 50.12 -14.51 2.67
CA ALA A 48 49.31 -15.73 2.79
C ALA A 48 48.27 -16.03 1.70
N ILE A 49 48.68 -16.86 0.72
CA ILE A 49 47.76 -17.60 -0.16
C ILE A 49 47.09 -18.70 0.68
N VAL A 50 45.76 -18.75 0.67
CA VAL A 50 44.98 -19.92 1.12
C VAL A 50 44.01 -20.29 0.02
N SER A 51 44.29 -21.40 -0.67
CA SER A 51 43.31 -22.03 -1.58
C SER A 51 42.29 -22.80 -0.74
N ASP A 52 41.37 -22.07 -0.11
CA ASP A 52 40.17 -22.68 0.44
C ASP A 52 39.13 -22.86 -0.68
N SER A 53 38.47 -24.01 -0.69
CA SER A 53 37.57 -24.40 -1.77
C SER A 53 36.22 -23.73 -1.58
N LEU A 54 36.12 -22.48 -2.02
CA LEU A 54 34.88 -21.71 -2.07
C LEU A 54 33.75 -22.61 -2.63
N PRO A 55 32.72 -22.97 -1.83
CA PRO A 55 31.60 -23.71 -2.37
C PRO A 55 30.96 -22.86 -3.47
N GLU A 56 30.47 -23.49 -4.53
CA GLU A 56 29.72 -22.79 -5.58
C GLU A 56 28.44 -22.21 -4.98
N GLN A 57 28.55 -21.01 -4.42
CA GLN A 57 27.42 -20.19 -4.04
C GLN A 57 26.68 -19.92 -5.33
N LYS A 58 25.60 -20.69 -5.53
CA LYS A 58 24.61 -20.48 -6.58
C LYS A 58 24.15 -19.03 -6.47
N THR A 59 24.77 -18.16 -7.25
CA THR A 59 24.34 -16.78 -7.43
C THR A 59 23.01 -16.85 -8.14
N GLU A 60 21.94 -16.99 -7.35
CA GLU A 60 20.60 -16.78 -7.84
C GLU A 60 20.59 -15.39 -8.47
N PRO A 61 20.08 -15.25 -9.70
CA PRO A 61 20.11 -13.97 -10.39
C PRO A 61 19.44 -12.94 -9.47
N PRO A 62 19.97 -11.71 -9.36
CA PRO A 62 19.37 -10.69 -8.51
C PRO A 62 17.89 -10.61 -8.89
N VAL A 63 17.03 -10.97 -7.93
CA VAL A 63 15.59 -11.04 -8.20
C VAL A 63 15.15 -9.60 -8.39
N SER A 64 15.04 -9.20 -9.66
CA SER A 64 14.43 -7.94 -10.05
C SER A 64 12.95 -8.02 -9.69
N ILE A 65 12.65 -7.73 -8.41
CA ILE A 65 11.29 -7.65 -7.91
C ILE A 65 10.63 -6.52 -8.68
N LEU A 66 9.85 -6.88 -9.70
CA LEU A 66 9.08 -5.94 -10.50
C LEU A 66 7.89 -5.50 -9.67
N LEU A 67 8.14 -4.53 -8.79
CA LEU A 67 7.09 -3.71 -8.20
C LEU A 67 6.50 -2.87 -9.32
N GLU A 68 5.22 -3.07 -9.61
CA GLU A 68 4.46 -2.15 -10.48
C GLU A 68 4.18 -0.85 -9.71
N ASP A 69 4.08 0.29 -10.39
CA ASP A 69 3.74 1.60 -9.80
C ASP A 69 2.23 1.66 -9.41
N VAL A 70 1.84 0.78 -8.48
CA VAL A 70 0.46 0.63 -8.00
C VAL A 70 0.40 0.73 -6.49
N PHE A 71 -0.51 1.57 -6.00
CA PHE A 71 -0.67 1.83 -4.56
C PHE A 71 -1.89 1.08 -4.02
N GLY A 72 -1.65 0.26 -3.00
CA GLY A 72 -2.69 -0.38 -2.20
C GLY A 72 -2.64 0.04 -0.74
N PHE A 73 -3.68 -0.31 0.02
CA PHE A 73 -3.72 -0.12 1.47
C PHE A 73 -4.27 -1.38 2.17
N THR A 74 -3.99 -1.51 3.46
CA THR A 74 -4.33 -2.70 4.24
C THR A 74 -5.70 -2.62 4.92
N ASP A 75 -6.23 -3.79 5.32
CA ASP A 75 -7.31 -3.88 6.29
C ASP A 75 -6.81 -3.60 7.72
N LYS A 76 -7.75 -3.48 8.67
CA LYS A 76 -7.45 -3.12 10.07
C LYS A 76 -6.42 -4.02 10.74
N ASP A 77 -6.40 -5.28 10.35
CA ASP A 77 -5.56 -6.32 10.94
C ASP A 77 -4.17 -6.41 10.26
N GLY A 78 -3.93 -5.65 9.18
CA GLY A 78 -2.70 -5.71 8.40
C GLY A 78 -2.53 -7.01 7.61
N ARG A 79 -3.60 -7.78 7.38
CA ARG A 79 -3.56 -9.14 6.83
C ARG A 79 -3.92 -9.23 5.35
N ARG A 80 -4.68 -8.26 4.87
CA ARG A 80 -5.06 -8.15 3.46
C ARG A 80 -4.76 -6.77 2.94
N LEU A 81 -4.41 -6.70 1.67
CA LEU A 81 -4.18 -5.48 0.92
C LEU A 81 -5.23 -5.35 -0.19
N ILE A 82 -5.65 -4.12 -0.47
CA ILE A 82 -6.51 -3.80 -1.61
C ILE A 82 -5.84 -2.74 -2.48
N VAL A 83 -5.74 -2.99 -3.80
CA VAL A 83 -5.32 -2.01 -4.80
C VAL A 83 -6.59 -1.41 -5.44
N PRO A 84 -6.92 -0.12 -5.21
CA PRO A 84 -8.18 0.46 -5.69
C PRO A 84 -8.23 0.57 -7.21
N ILE A 85 -9.32 0.10 -7.82
CA ILE A 85 -9.57 0.31 -9.25
C ILE A 85 -10.13 1.71 -9.44
N GLN A 86 -9.29 2.61 -9.95
CA GLN A 86 -9.62 3.99 -10.30
C GLN A 86 -9.60 4.16 -11.82
N ASP A 87 -8.40 4.15 -12.41
CA ASP A 87 -8.19 4.32 -13.85
C ASP A 87 -7.37 3.15 -14.41
N GLY A 88 -8.01 2.29 -15.20
CA GLY A 88 -7.37 1.14 -15.86
C GLY A 88 -7.47 -0.20 -15.12
N GLU A 89 -7.02 -1.26 -15.81
CA GLU A 89 -6.95 -2.63 -15.30
C GLU A 89 -5.47 -3.04 -15.18
N ILE A 90 -5.07 -3.71 -14.09
CA ILE A 90 -3.69 -4.15 -13.85
C ILE A 90 -3.60 -5.68 -13.86
N GLN A 91 -2.40 -6.22 -14.08
CA GLN A 91 -2.15 -7.67 -14.03
C GLN A 91 -1.96 -8.14 -12.58
N ALA A 92 -3.02 -8.02 -11.79
CA ALA A 92 -3.01 -8.25 -10.35
C ALA A 92 -2.55 -9.66 -9.96
N ASP A 93 -2.73 -10.65 -10.83
CA ASP A 93 -2.26 -12.03 -10.69
C ASP A 93 -0.72 -12.16 -10.74
N ARG A 94 -0.01 -11.18 -11.30
CA ARG A 94 1.46 -11.14 -11.38
C ARG A 94 2.12 -10.48 -10.17
N LEU A 95 1.35 -9.76 -9.35
CA LEU A 95 1.84 -9.09 -8.14
C LEU A 95 2.03 -10.12 -7.01
N SER A 96 3.28 -10.31 -6.60
CA SER A 96 3.70 -11.28 -5.58
C SER A 96 4.48 -10.67 -4.41
N LYS A 97 4.85 -9.39 -4.52
CA LYS A 97 5.52 -8.60 -3.47
C LYS A 97 4.89 -7.22 -3.36
N ALA A 98 4.86 -6.68 -2.16
CA ALA A 98 4.48 -5.30 -1.88
C ALA A 98 5.44 -4.68 -0.85
N VAL A 99 5.52 -3.35 -0.80
CA VAL A 99 6.23 -2.61 0.25
C VAL A 99 5.22 -2.17 1.31
N GLY A 100 5.39 -2.65 2.54
CA GLY A 100 4.61 -2.27 3.70
C GLY A 100 5.19 -1.09 4.48
N GLU A 101 4.69 -0.88 5.69
CA GLU A 101 5.17 0.16 6.60
C GLU A 101 6.69 0.03 6.86
N SER A 102 7.37 1.16 7.03
CA SER A 102 8.83 1.27 7.20
C SER A 102 9.68 0.69 6.05
N GLY A 103 9.08 0.38 4.90
CA GLY A 103 9.80 -0.13 3.72
C GLY A 103 9.97 -1.66 3.68
N ASN A 104 9.32 -2.39 4.58
CA ASN A 104 9.42 -3.85 4.64
C ASN A 104 8.80 -4.53 3.41
N LEU A 105 9.48 -5.49 2.80
CA LEU A 105 8.96 -6.27 1.66
C LEU A 105 8.15 -7.47 2.14
N VAL A 106 6.85 -7.47 1.84
CA VAL A 106 5.91 -8.56 2.19
C VAL A 106 5.56 -9.41 0.97
N THR A 107 5.31 -10.70 1.17
CA THR A 107 4.74 -11.60 0.14
C THR A 107 3.23 -11.42 0.11
N VAL A 108 2.70 -11.15 -1.09
CA VAL A 108 1.25 -11.04 -1.34
C VAL A 108 0.78 -12.10 -2.31
N LYS A 109 -0.49 -12.49 -2.19
CA LYS A 109 -1.16 -13.42 -3.08
C LYS A 109 -2.50 -12.86 -3.50
N PHE A 110 -2.73 -12.69 -4.80
CA PHE A 110 -4.01 -12.27 -5.35
C PHE A 110 -5.15 -13.25 -4.97
N THR A 111 -6.27 -12.71 -4.48
CA THR A 111 -7.44 -13.49 -4.05
C THR A 111 -8.72 -13.19 -4.83
N GLY A 112 -8.79 -12.08 -5.56
CA GLY A 112 -9.91 -11.75 -6.44
C GLY A 112 -10.19 -10.24 -6.53
N VAL A 113 -11.35 -9.88 -7.07
CA VAL A 113 -11.80 -8.48 -7.18
C VAL A 113 -12.93 -8.24 -6.17
N GLN A 114 -12.83 -7.16 -5.39
CA GLN A 114 -13.91 -6.63 -4.57
C GLN A 114 -14.69 -5.59 -5.37
N GLU A 115 -16.03 -5.70 -5.37
CA GLU A 115 -16.91 -4.68 -5.94
C GLU A 115 -17.29 -3.59 -4.92
N ARG A 116 -17.63 -2.41 -5.43
CA ARG A 116 -18.04 -1.26 -4.60
C ARG A 116 -19.34 -1.54 -3.85
N SER A 117 -19.35 -1.32 -2.54
CA SER A 117 -20.53 -1.37 -1.69
C SER A 117 -21.25 -0.01 -1.62
N GLN A 118 -22.50 0.01 -1.16
CA GLN A 118 -23.26 1.26 -0.95
C GLN A 118 -22.72 2.11 0.22
N ASN A 119 -21.81 1.57 1.02
CA ASN A 119 -21.19 2.26 2.16
C ASN A 119 -19.81 2.86 1.82
N ASP A 120 -19.39 2.83 0.55
CA ASP A 120 -18.12 3.44 0.12
C ASP A 120 -18.13 4.95 0.36
N ASN A 121 -17.31 5.42 1.29
CA ASN A 121 -17.18 6.84 1.63
C ASN A 121 -16.12 7.58 0.79
N GLY A 122 -15.56 6.93 -0.23
CA GLY A 122 -14.58 7.50 -1.16
C GLY A 122 -13.17 7.67 -0.59
N ARG A 123 -12.89 7.20 0.64
CA ARG A 123 -11.56 7.29 1.26
C ARG A 123 -10.82 5.96 1.18
N PHE A 124 -9.51 6.03 0.96
CA PHE A 124 -8.62 4.87 0.97
C PHE A 124 -8.06 4.67 2.38
N THR A 125 -8.82 3.95 3.22
CA THR A 125 -8.49 3.68 4.63
C THR A 125 -8.97 2.29 5.07
N ALA A 126 -8.34 1.73 6.11
CA ALA A 126 -8.75 0.48 6.75
C ALA A 126 -10.20 0.49 7.32
N ASP A 127 -10.83 1.66 7.44
CA ASP A 127 -12.26 1.80 7.76
C ASP A 127 -13.18 1.60 6.55
N ASN A 128 -12.72 1.95 5.36
CA ASN A 128 -13.48 1.83 4.12
C ASN A 128 -13.08 0.60 3.28
N PHE A 129 -12.09 -0.19 3.73
CA PHE A 129 -11.49 -1.32 3.01
C PHE A 129 -12.54 -2.25 2.37
N GLY A 130 -13.53 -2.71 3.14
CA GLY A 130 -14.58 -3.63 2.67
C GLY A 130 -15.68 -3.01 1.80
N ASN A 131 -15.53 -1.73 1.41
CA ASN A 131 -16.53 -1.01 0.61
C ASN A 131 -16.02 -0.55 -0.75
N ILE A 132 -14.71 -0.32 -0.92
CA ILE A 132 -14.17 0.20 -2.18
C ILE A 132 -14.11 -0.90 -3.27
N LYS A 133 -14.08 -0.49 -4.54
CA LYS A 133 -13.74 -1.39 -5.65
C LYS A 133 -12.22 -1.54 -5.76
N GLY A 134 -11.71 -2.77 -5.85
CA GLY A 134 -10.27 -3.02 -5.97
C GLY A 134 -9.88 -4.48 -6.07
N TYR A 135 -8.60 -4.73 -6.36
CA TYR A 135 -8.00 -6.07 -6.34
C TYR A 135 -7.60 -6.44 -4.91
N LEU A 136 -8.07 -7.58 -4.42
CA LEU A 136 -7.75 -8.11 -3.10
C LEU A 136 -6.53 -9.03 -3.14
N PHE A 137 -5.73 -8.91 -2.09
CA PHE A 137 -4.56 -9.72 -1.81
C PHE A 137 -4.55 -10.18 -0.35
N ASP A 138 -4.20 -11.44 -0.10
CA ASP A 138 -3.76 -11.88 1.23
C ASP A 138 -2.26 -11.59 1.36
N ILE A 139 -1.83 -11.11 2.52
CA ILE A 139 -0.42 -11.05 2.91
C ILE A 139 -0.06 -12.39 3.55
N THR A 140 0.90 -13.11 2.98
CA THR A 140 1.22 -14.49 3.40
C THR A 140 2.51 -14.61 4.19
N GLU A 141 3.45 -13.68 4.01
CA GLU A 141 4.76 -13.64 4.68
C GLU A 141 5.23 -12.18 4.78
N GLY A 142 5.91 -11.81 5.86
CA GLY A 142 6.39 -10.44 6.12
C GLY A 142 6.52 -10.16 7.61
#